data_AF-A0A960W9K3-F1
#
_entry.id   AF-A0A960W9K3-F1
#
_cell.length_a   1.000
_cell.length_b   1.000
_cell.length_c   1.000
_cell.angle_alpha   90.00
_cell.angle_beta   90.00
_cell.angle_gamma   90.00
#
_symmetry.space_group_name_H-M   'P 1'
#
loop_
_entity.id
_entity.type
_entity.pdbx_description
1 polymer ?
#
loop_
_entity_poly.entity_id
_entity_poly.type
_entity_poly.pdbx_seq_one_letter_code
_entity_poly.pdbx_strand_id
1 'polypeptide(L)' 'KKFDPDCLYIKQWIPELDPLPPSEIHHLHTVHSLPLGIYPAPMCDHKKESLLSKNYFKQCG' A
#
# COMPACT_ATOMS: atom_id res chain seq x y z
N LYS A 1 -2.09 -2.76 9.43
CA LYS A 1 -1.68 -2.89 10.85
C LYS A 1 -2.81 -2.67 11.83
N LYS A 2 -3.41 -1.48 11.99
CA LYS A 2 -4.46 -1.28 13.02
C LYS A 2 -5.68 -2.19 12.87
N PHE A 3 -6.10 -2.48 11.63
CA PHE A 3 -7.31 -3.25 11.33
C PHE A 3 -7.05 -4.70 10.94
N ASP A 4 -5.83 -4.99 10.48
CA ASP A 4 -5.38 -6.31 10.07
C ASP A 4 -3.88 -6.36 10.40
N PRO A 5 -3.50 -6.90 11.57
CA PRO A 5 -2.10 -7.03 11.97
C PRO A 5 -1.43 -8.26 11.34
N ASP A 6 -2.20 -9.33 11.10
CA ASP A 6 -1.72 -10.61 10.58
C ASP A 6 -1.94 -10.78 9.07
N CYS A 7 -2.47 -9.74 8.42
CA CYS A 7 -2.80 -9.74 6.99
C CYS A 7 -3.79 -10.82 6.56
N LEU A 8 -4.60 -11.37 7.48
CA LEU A 8 -5.53 -12.47 7.17
C LEU A 8 -6.59 -12.04 6.16
N TYR A 9 -7.12 -10.83 6.32
CA TYR A 9 -8.11 -10.30 5.38
C TYR A 9 -7.47 -10.01 4.03
N ILE A 10 -6.28 -9.40 4.02
CA ILE A 10 -5.55 -9.12 2.78
C ILE A 10 -5.28 -10.42 2.01
N LYS A 11 -4.80 -11.47 2.68
CA LYS A 11 -4.49 -12.76 2.05
C LYS A 11 -5.72 -13.51 1.54
N GLN A 12 -6.85 -13.38 2.23
CA GLN A 12 -8.12 -13.97 1.78
C GLN A 12 -8.59 -13.40 0.44
N TRP A 13 -8.41 -12.09 0.23
CA TRP A 13 -8.89 -11.41 -0.98
C TRP A 13 -7.82 -11.21 -2.06
N ILE A 14 -6.55 -11.28 -1.69
CA ILE A 14 -5.39 -11.07 -2.54
C ILE A 14 -4.44 -12.26 -2.36
N PRO A 15 -4.79 -13.44 -2.92
CA PRO A 15 -4.07 -14.68 -2.69
C PRO A 15 -2.62 -14.65 -3.23
N GLU A 16 -2.31 -13.77 -4.18
CA GLU A 16 -0.93 -13.57 -4.65
C GLU A 16 0.02 -13.09 -3.54
N LEU A 17 -0.50 -12.48 -2.47
CA LEU A 17 0.27 -12.01 -1.32
C LEU A 17 0.34 -13.05 -0.18
N ASP A 18 -0.35 -14.18 -0.28
CA ASP A 18 -0.33 -15.24 0.74
C ASP A 18 1.07 -15.73 1.15
N PRO A 19 2.02 -15.96 0.23
CA PRO A 19 3.37 -16.42 0.60
C PRO A 19 4.20 -15.37 1.33
N LEU A 20 3.77 -14.10 1.35
CA LEU A 20 4.52 -13.03 1.97
C LEU A 20 4.22 -12.89 3.47
N PRO A 21 5.21 -12.51 4.29
CA PRO A 21 4.98 -12.24 5.70
C PRO A 21 4.20 -10.93 5.87
N PRO A 22 3.36 -10.80 6.93
CA PRO A 22 2.59 -9.58 7.21
C PRO A 22 3.45 -8.31 7.31
N SER A 23 4.69 -8.43 7.76
CA SER A 23 5.67 -7.35 7.81
C SER A 23 5.98 -6.78 6.42
N GLU A 24 6.10 -7.62 5.40
CA GLU A 24 6.34 -7.18 4.02
C GLU A 24 5.07 -6.63 3.38
N ILE A 25 3.93 -7.29 3.59
CA ILE A 25 2.62 -6.85 3.08
C ILE A 25 2.30 -5.42 3.57
N HIS A 26 2.60 -5.10 4.83
CA HIS A 26 2.39 -3.75 5.35
C HIS A 26 3.38 -2.69 4.81
N HIS A 27 4.48 -3.10 4.20
CA HIS A 27 5.50 -2.22 3.64
C HIS A 27 5.62 -2.36 2.11
N LEU A 28 4.59 -2.88 1.43
CA LEU A 28 4.55 -3.02 -0.04
C LEU A 28 4.86 -1.72 -0.79
N HIS A 29 4.55 -0.57 -0.18
CA HIS A 29 4.83 0.75 -0.75
C HIS A 29 6.31 1.16 -0.74
N THR A 30 7.13 0.54 0.13
CA THR A 30 8.58 0.79 0.21
C THR A 30 9.40 -0.36 -0.39
N VAL A 31 8.84 -1.56 -0.45
CA VAL A 31 9.51 -2.73 -0.98
C VAL A 31 9.42 -2.70 -2.51
N HIS A 32 10.39 -2.07 -3.16
CA HIS A 32 10.57 -2.12 -4.62
C HIS A 32 11.00 -3.51 -5.13
N SER A 33 11.24 -4.46 -4.22
CA SER A 33 11.86 -5.75 -4.48
C SER A 33 10.91 -6.92 -4.29
N LEU A 34 9.60 -6.72 -4.37
CA LEU A 34 8.74 -7.88 -4.58
C LEU A 34 9.18 -8.56 -5.89
N PRO A 35 9.19 -9.90 -5.95
CA PRO A 35 9.42 -10.59 -7.20
C PRO A 35 8.51 -9.99 -8.27
N LEU A 36 9.14 -9.47 -9.34
CA LEU A 36 8.45 -8.86 -10.48
C LEU A 36 7.30 -9.78 -10.93
N GLY A 37 6.07 -9.29 -10.81
CA GLY A 37 4.87 -9.98 -11.30
C GLY A 37 3.95 -10.59 -10.26
N ILE A 38 4.28 -10.56 -8.95
CA ILE A 38 3.34 -11.03 -7.92
C ILE A 38 2.23 -10.00 -7.67
N TYR A 39 2.60 -8.74 -7.43
CA TYR A 39 1.66 -7.68 -7.11
C TYR A 39 2.15 -6.35 -7.71
N PRO A 40 1.25 -5.48 -8.23
CA PRO A 40 1.66 -4.23 -8.85
C PRO A 40 2.32 -3.27 -7.86
N ALA A 41 3.23 -2.46 -8.37
CA ALA A 41 3.79 -1.34 -7.63
C ALA A 41 2.69 -0.30 -7.28
N PRO A 42 2.88 0.51 -6.22
CA PRO A 42 1.96 1.59 -5.91
C PRO A 42 1.74 2.52 -7.12
N MET A 43 0.49 2.82 -7.42
CA MET A 43 0.13 3.66 -8.57
C MET A 43 0.63 5.11 -8.43
N CYS A 44 0.74 5.60 -7.20
CA CYS A 44 1.24 6.94 -6.89
C CYS A 44 1.92 6.98 -5.52
N ASP A 45 2.69 8.05 -5.28
CA ASP A 45 3.21 8.36 -3.95
C ASP A 45 2.10 9.01 -3.11
N HIS A 46 1.54 8.23 -2.19
CA HIS A 46 0.49 8.69 -1.29
C HIS A 46 0.86 9.96 -0.49
N LYS A 47 2.12 10.11 -0.09
CA LYS A 47 2.57 11.29 0.67
C LYS A 47 2.50 12.55 -0.19
N LYS A 48 2.94 12.44 -1.44
CA LYS A 48 2.87 13.53 -2.43
C LYS A 48 1.43 13.89 -2.75
N GLU A 49 0.58 12.91 -3.07
CA GLU A 49 -0.82 13.15 -3.44
C GLU A 49 -1.65 13.73 -2.28
N SER A 50 -1.40 13.29 -1.05
CA SER A 50 -2.03 13.87 0.14
C SER A 50 -1.68 15.34 0.34
N LEU A 51 -0.41 15.72 0.10
CA LEU A 51 0.04 17.11 0.20
C LEU A 51 -0.62 17.99 -0.87
N LEU A 52 -0.61 17.53 -2.13
CA LEU A 52 -1.24 18.25 -3.25
C LEU A 52 -2.74 18.46 -2.98
N SER A 53 -3.45 17.41 -2.59
CA SER A 53 -4.89 17.48 -2.28
C SER A 53 -5.21 18.52 -1.21
N LYS A 54 -4.41 18.58 -0.12
CA LYS A 54 -4.59 19.59 0.94
C LYS A 54 -4.31 21.01 0.46
N ASN A 55 -3.31 21.18 -0.41
CA ASN A 55 -2.99 22.49 -0.97
C ASN A 55 -4.09 22.98 -1.90
N TYR A 56 -4.62 22.11 -2.77
CA TYR A 56 -5.75 22.45 -3.64
C TYR A 56 -6.97 22.87 -2.82
N PHE A 57 -7.31 22.14 -1.77
CA PHE A 57 -8.44 22.51 -0.91
C PHE A 57 -8.26 23.90 -0.28
N LYS A 58 -7.05 24.24 0.18
CA LYS A 58 -6.75 25.56 0.76
C LYS A 58 -6.79 26.71 -0.25
N GLN A 59 -6.58 26.43 -1.54
CA GLN A 59 -6.60 27.46 -2.58
C GLN A 59 -8.01 27.80 -3.04
N CYS A 60 -9.00 26.96 -2.74
CA CYS A 60 -10.40 27.17 -3.09
C CYS A 60 -11.22 27.87 -1.98
N GLY A 61 -10.64 28.13 -0.81
CA GLY A 61 -11.26 28.88 0.29
C GLY A 61 -10.66 30.28 0.41
#